data_AF-A0A7S3KGT9-F1
#
_entry.id   AF-A0A7S3KGT9-F1
#
_cell.length_a   1.000
_cell.length_b   1.000
_cell.length_c   1.000
_cell.angle_alpha   90.00
_cell.angle_beta   90.00
_cell.angle_gamma   90.00
#
_symmetry.space_group_name_H-M   'P 1'
#
loop_
_entity.id
_entity.type
_entity.pdbx_description
1 polymer ?
#
loop_
_entity_poly.entity_id
_entity_poly.type
_entity_poly.pdbx_seq_one_letter_code
_entity_poly.pdbx_strand_id
1 'polypeptide(L)'
;MSSSLRINKRVVVYNKADLANPKMTQKYLKYTREVEKYDCFEMSAKKHIHVDKFISHIKHKVNPRFSTIGNWMMIGGNPNVGKSTIINTLRVKEDNIEHNRKSGARVGAVPC
;
A
#
# COMPACT_ATOMS: atom_id res chain seq x y z
N MET A 1 9.90 21.04 25.32
CA MET A 1 9.78 21.49 23.91
C MET A 1 9.22 20.34 23.09
N SER A 2 7.99 20.50 22.62
CA SER A 2 7.11 19.45 22.11
C SER A 2 7.53 18.96 20.73
N SER A 3 7.96 17.71 20.62
CA SER A 3 8.19 17.00 19.36
C SER A 3 6.84 16.55 18.77
N SER A 4 6.03 17.51 18.35
CA SER A 4 4.81 17.27 17.55
C SER A 4 5.20 16.95 16.10
N LEU A 5 5.87 15.82 15.89
CA LEU A 5 6.05 15.24 14.57
C LEU A 5 4.70 14.66 14.15
N ARG A 6 3.95 15.47 13.40
CA ARG A 6 2.82 15.12 12.53
C ARG A 6 2.54 13.61 12.52
N ILE A 7 1.47 13.19 13.21
CA ILE A 7 0.87 11.86 13.03
C ILE A 7 0.28 11.83 11.61
N ASN A 8 1.17 11.73 10.61
CA ASN A 8 0.80 11.35 9.26
C ASN A 8 0.19 9.95 9.42
N LYS A 9 -1.08 9.79 9.01
CA LYS A 9 -1.78 8.51 9.06
C LYS A 9 -1.00 7.48 8.22
N ARG A 10 -0.11 6.72 8.85
CA ARG A 10 0.72 5.68 8.23
C ARG A 10 -0.05 4.36 8.24
N VAL A 11 0.03 3.63 7.13
CA VAL A 11 -0.48 2.26 7.01
C VAL A 11 0.68 1.36 6.61
N VAL A 12 0.95 0.33 7.40
CA VAL A 12 1.99 -0.66 7.16
C VAL A 12 1.41 -1.75 6.26
N VAL A 13 2.04 -1.99 5.11
CA VAL A 13 1.58 -2.99 4.15
C VAL A 13 2.57 -4.15 4.09
N TYR A 14 2.13 -5.31 4.55
CA TYR A 14 2.84 -6.59 4.40
C TYR A 14 2.54 -7.16 3.00
N ASN A 15 3.31 -6.70 2.01
CA ASN A 15 3.22 -7.16 0.63
C ASN A 15 3.87 -8.55 0.46
N LYS A 16 3.54 -9.24 -0.64
CA LYS A 16 3.97 -10.62 -0.95
C LYS A 16 3.40 -11.67 0.02
N ALA A 17 2.18 -11.44 0.53
CA ALA A 17 1.51 -12.38 1.43
C ALA A 17 1.32 -13.78 0.82
N ASP A 18 1.33 -13.90 -0.51
CA ASP A 18 1.32 -15.18 -1.23
C ASP A 18 2.56 -16.06 -0.97
N LEU A 19 3.67 -15.47 -0.55
CA LEU A 19 4.91 -16.17 -0.24
C LEU A 19 5.15 -16.31 1.28
N ALA A 20 4.35 -15.63 2.09
CA ALA A 20 4.53 -15.57 3.54
C ALA A 20 3.75 -16.68 4.25
N ASN A 21 4.25 -17.15 5.39
CA ASN A 21 3.52 -18.08 6.23
C ASN A 21 2.35 -17.36 6.93
N PRO A 22 1.07 -17.77 6.72
CA PRO A 22 -0.09 -17.06 7.26
C PRO A 22 -0.10 -16.94 8.79
N LYS A 23 0.35 -17.98 9.52
CA LYS A 23 0.39 -17.97 10.99
C LYS A 23 1.39 -16.94 11.50
N MET A 24 2.54 -16.83 10.84
CA MET A 24 3.55 -15.83 11.20
C MET A 24 3.09 -14.43 10.82
N THR A 25 2.51 -14.24 9.63
CA THR A 25 1.97 -12.94 9.21
C THR A 25 0.93 -12.42 10.21
N GLN A 26 0.01 -13.27 10.68
CA GLN A 26 -0.96 -12.89 11.70
C GLN A 26 -0.32 -12.43 13.02
N LYS A 27 0.76 -13.07 13.47
CA LYS A 27 1.51 -12.64 14.66
C LYS A 27 2.12 -11.25 14.46
N TYR A 28 2.73 -10.98 13.31
CA TYR A 28 3.28 -9.66 13.00
C TYR A 28 2.20 -8.58 12.87
N LEU A 29 1.09 -8.89 12.20
CA LEU A 29 -0.06 -7.97 12.12
C LEU A 29 -0.60 -7.63 13.51
N LYS A 30 -0.72 -8.63 14.40
CA LYS A 30 -1.16 -8.42 15.79
C LYS A 30 -0.17 -7.52 16.54
N TYR A 31 1.13 -7.82 16.44
CA TYR A 31 2.19 -7.03 17.05
C TYR A 31 2.17 -5.57 16.58
N THR A 32 2.11 -5.32 15.28
CA THR A 32 2.11 -3.95 14.74
C THR A 32 0.86 -3.14 15.15
N ARG A 33 -0.31 -3.79 15.26
CA ARG A 33 -1.52 -3.12 15.76
C ARG A 33 -1.49 -2.88 17.26
N GLU A 34 -1.12 -3.87 18.04
CA GLU A 34 -1.24 -3.85 19.49
C GLU A 34 -0.06 -3.18 20.18
N VAL A 35 1.15 -3.37 19.66
CA VAL A 35 2.39 -2.86 20.25
C VAL A 35 2.81 -1.56 19.58
N GLU A 36 3.00 -1.56 18.27
CA GLU A 36 3.47 -0.36 17.54
C GLU A 36 2.36 0.67 17.30
N LYS A 37 1.09 0.29 17.53
CA LYS A 37 -0.10 1.12 17.33
C LYS A 37 -0.24 1.66 15.90
N TYR A 38 0.31 0.93 14.93
CA TYR A 38 0.12 1.25 13.52
C TYR A 38 -1.03 0.44 12.94
N ASP A 39 -1.69 1.05 11.97
CA ASP A 39 -2.58 0.31 11.11
C ASP A 39 -1.79 -0.55 10.14
N CYS A 40 -2.25 -1.76 9.90
CA CYS A 40 -1.53 -2.69 9.04
C CYS A 40 -2.44 -3.60 8.25
N PHE A 41 -1.95 -3.97 7.08
CA PHE A 41 -2.68 -4.72 6.08
C PHE A 41 -1.75 -5.73 5.39
N GLU A 42 -2.23 -6.94 5.13
CA GLU A 42 -1.49 -7.94 4.33
C GLU A 42 -2.09 -8.04 2.92
N MET A 43 -1.23 -8.13 1.91
CA MET A 43 -1.68 -8.27 0.52
C MET A 43 -0.62 -8.90 -0.37
N SER A 44 -1.04 -9.32 -1.57
CA SER A 44 -0.11 -9.59 -2.67
C SER A 44 -0.46 -8.71 -3.85
N ALA A 45 0.37 -7.69 -4.10
CA ALA A 45 0.19 -6.82 -5.26
C ALA A 45 0.30 -7.59 -6.58
N LYS A 46 1.22 -8.56 -6.65
CA LYS A 46 1.50 -9.35 -7.87
C LYS A 46 0.39 -10.37 -8.17
N LYS A 47 -0.20 -10.98 -7.13
CA LYS A 47 -1.28 -11.97 -7.27
C LYS A 47 -2.67 -11.37 -7.10
N HIS A 48 -2.78 -10.05 -6.96
CA HIS A 48 -4.03 -9.32 -6.71
C HIS A 48 -4.80 -9.80 -5.46
N ILE A 49 -4.12 -10.41 -4.50
CA ILE A 49 -4.74 -10.91 -3.26
C ILE A 49 -4.95 -9.75 -2.29
N HIS A 50 -6.19 -9.56 -1.85
CA HIS A 50 -6.62 -8.55 -0.87
C HIS A 50 -6.38 -7.08 -1.29
N VAL A 51 -6.06 -6.82 -2.56
CA VAL A 51 -5.84 -5.45 -3.07
C VAL A 51 -7.11 -4.60 -2.97
N ASP A 52 -8.29 -5.15 -3.31
CA ASP A 52 -9.55 -4.40 -3.24
C ASP A 52 -9.91 -4.02 -1.81
N LYS A 53 -9.69 -4.96 -0.87
CA LYS A 53 -9.88 -4.72 0.56
C LYS A 53 -8.95 -3.61 1.05
N PHE A 54 -7.70 -3.60 0.58
CA PHE A 54 -6.75 -2.52 0.87
C PHE A 54 -7.26 -1.16 0.36
N ILE A 55 -7.72 -1.08 -0.90
CA ILE A 55 -8.24 0.15 -1.48
C ILE A 55 -9.45 0.67 -0.69
N SER A 56 -10.41 -0.21 -0.37
CA SER A 56 -11.57 0.16 0.44
C SER A 56 -11.17 0.66 1.82
N HIS A 57 -10.25 -0.05 2.49
CA HIS A 57 -9.72 0.35 3.79
C HIS A 57 -9.10 1.75 3.77
N ILE A 58 -8.30 2.04 2.75
CA ILE A 58 -7.67 3.33 2.53
C ILE A 58 -8.71 4.43 2.26
N LYS A 59 -9.73 4.17 1.42
CA LYS A 59 -10.82 5.11 1.13
C LYS A 59 -11.61 5.47 2.40
N HIS A 60 -11.86 4.52 3.28
CA HIS A 60 -12.56 4.78 4.55
C HIS A 60 -11.70 5.55 5.56
N LYS A 61 -10.39 5.28 5.61
CA LYS A 61 -9.49 5.93 6.59
C LYS A 61 -9.07 7.34 6.23
N VAL A 62 -8.90 7.60 4.95
CA VAL A 62 -8.46 8.90 4.45
C VAL A 62 -9.69 9.66 4.00
N ASN A 63 -10.26 10.43 4.92
CA ASN A 63 -11.27 11.42 4.60
C ASN A 63 -10.56 12.69 4.11
N PRO A 64 -10.56 13.00 2.80
CA PRO A 64 -9.94 14.21 2.32
C PRO A 64 -10.65 15.43 2.89
N ARG A 65 -9.89 16.47 3.26
CA ARG A 65 -10.46 17.74 3.73
C ARG A 65 -11.33 18.43 2.66
N PHE A 66 -11.08 18.11 1.38
CA PHE A 66 -11.83 18.59 0.23
C PHE A 66 -12.13 17.40 -0.68
N SER A 67 -13.41 17.10 -0.92
CA SER A 67 -13.85 15.99 -1.78
C SER A 67 -13.32 16.09 -3.22
N THR A 68 -12.99 17.30 -3.67
CA THR A 68 -12.54 17.60 -5.03
C THR A 68 -11.07 17.27 -5.32
N ILE A 69 -10.21 17.12 -4.29
CA ILE A 69 -8.73 17.07 -4.46
C ILE A 69 -8.17 15.63 -4.44
N GLY A 70 -9.01 14.63 -4.15
CA GLY A 70 -8.56 13.24 -4.05
C GLY A 70 -7.59 13.00 -2.87
N ASN A 71 -7.15 11.76 -2.72
CA ASN A 71 -6.27 11.35 -1.62
C ASN A 71 -4.82 11.18 -2.11
N TRP A 72 -3.89 11.89 -1.49
CA TRP A 72 -2.47 11.84 -1.85
C TRP A 72 -1.72 10.93 -0.87
N MET A 73 -0.98 9.95 -1.39
CA MET A 73 -0.26 8.97 -0.57
C MET A 73 1.14 8.71 -1.12
N MET A 74 2.07 8.43 -0.21
CA MET A 74 3.43 8.06 -0.54
C MET A 74 3.71 6.62 -0.08
N ILE A 75 4.31 5.82 -0.96
CA ILE A 75 4.69 4.44 -0.68
C ILE A 75 6.20 4.40 -0.40
N GLY A 76 6.55 4.25 0.88
CA GLY A 76 7.94 4.10 1.34
C GLY A 76 8.30 2.64 1.66
N GLY A 77 9.59 2.30 1.58
CA GLY A 77 10.09 0.99 1.98
C GLY A 77 11.38 0.56 1.29
N ASN A 78 11.99 -0.51 1.80
CA ASN A 78 13.28 -1.04 1.33
C ASN A 78 13.26 -1.39 -0.17
N PRO A 79 14.43 -1.48 -0.83
CA PRO A 79 14.53 -1.99 -2.20
C PRO A 79 13.79 -3.33 -2.37
N ASN A 80 13.18 -3.56 -3.53
CA ASN A 80 12.60 -4.86 -3.92
C ASN A 80 11.41 -5.39 -3.08
N VAL A 81 10.86 -4.62 -2.14
CA VAL A 81 9.63 -4.98 -1.39
C VAL A 81 8.35 -4.95 -2.24
N GLY A 82 8.44 -4.44 -3.49
CA GLY A 82 7.33 -4.40 -4.44
C GLY A 82 6.60 -3.06 -4.49
N LYS A 83 7.25 -1.94 -4.14
CA LYS A 83 6.66 -0.59 -4.18
C LYS A 83 6.05 -0.25 -5.55
N SER A 84 6.82 -0.37 -6.62
CA SER A 84 6.35 -0.11 -7.99
C SER A 84 5.27 -1.11 -8.42
N THR A 85 5.34 -2.35 -7.96
CA THR A 85 4.29 -3.35 -8.20
C THR A 85 2.96 -2.88 -7.61
N ILE A 86 2.96 -2.37 -6.36
CA ILE A 86 1.76 -1.81 -5.74
C ILE A 86 1.21 -0.65 -6.57
N ILE A 87 2.06 0.31 -6.97
CA ILE A 87 1.64 1.46 -7.80
C ILE A 87 0.99 0.99 -9.11
N ASN A 88 1.63 0.06 -9.82
CA ASN A 88 1.12 -0.45 -11.09
C ASN A 88 -0.20 -1.22 -10.90
N THR A 89 -0.30 -2.03 -9.83
CA THR A 89 -1.53 -2.76 -9.50
C THR A 89 -2.69 -1.82 -9.18
N LEU A 90 -2.43 -0.73 -8.45
CA LEU A 90 -3.44 0.30 -8.16
C LEU A 90 -3.89 1.02 -9.44
N ARG A 91 -2.95 1.32 -10.34
CA ARG A 91 -3.25 1.97 -11.62
C ARG A 91 -4.19 1.13 -12.50
N VAL A 92 -3.95 -0.17 -12.62
CA VAL A 92 -4.82 -1.10 -13.39
C VAL A 92 -6.23 -1.20 -12.78
N LYS A 93 -6.36 -1.04 -11.46
CA LYS A 93 -7.67 -1.04 -10.80
C LYS A 93 -8.50 0.22 -11.08
N GLU A 94 -7.92 1.27 -11.68
CA GLU A 94 -8.61 2.50 -12.08
C GLU A 94 -9.15 2.48 -13.54
N ASP A 95 -9.03 1.36 -14.27
CA ASP A 95 -9.31 1.22 -15.72
C ASP A 95 -10.78 1.46 -16.18
N ASN A 96 -11.64 2.08 -15.36
CA ASN A 96 -12.87 2.74 -15.85
C ASN A 96 -12.60 4.16 -16.42
N ILE A 97 -11.34 4.58 -16.49
CA ILE A 97 -10.95 5.86 -17.09
C ILE A 97 -10.07 5.54 -18.31
N GLU A 98 -10.58 5.80 -19.52
CA GLU A 98 -9.80 5.70 -20.77
C GLU A 98 -8.57 6.60 -20.68
N HIS A 99 -7.43 6.01 -20.33
CA HIS A 99 -6.15 6.71 -20.33
C HIS A 99 -5.21 6.08 -21.36
N ASN A 100 -4.79 6.91 -22.31
CA ASN A 100 -3.62 6.70 -23.15
C ASN A 100 -2.52 6.01 -22.33
N ARG A 101 -2.12 4.80 -22.75
CA ARG A 101 -1.26 3.86 -22.02
C ARG A 101 0.13 4.46 -21.76
N LYS A 102 0.27 5.41 -20.82
CA LYS A 102 1.57 5.89 -20.35
C LYS A 102 2.34 4.71 -19.74
N SER A 103 3.64 4.59 -19.99
CA SER A 103 4.45 3.49 -19.45
C SER A 103 4.30 3.38 -17.93
N GLY A 104 4.24 2.14 -17.42
CA GLY A 104 4.16 1.87 -15.97
C GLY A 104 5.39 2.38 -15.22
N ALA A 105 5.32 2.36 -13.88
CA ALA A 105 6.48 2.68 -13.06
C ALA A 105 7.63 1.71 -13.41
N ARG A 106 8.78 2.26 -13.84
CA ARG A 106 9.96 1.46 -14.20
C ARG A 106 10.50 0.73 -12.98
N VAL A 107 10.82 -0.55 -13.13
CA VAL A 107 11.30 -1.43 -12.05
C VAL A 107 12.71 -1.90 -12.36
N GLY A 108 13.71 -1.36 -11.66
CA GLY A 108 15.09 -1.87 -11.69
C GLY A 108 15.71 -2.02 -13.09
N ALA A 109 16.90 -2.62 -13.15
CA ALA A 109 17.48 -3.03 -14.42
C ALA A 109 16.72 -4.26 -14.96
N VAL A 110 16.48 -4.28 -16.27
CA VAL A 110 16.08 -5.51 -16.96
C VAL A 110 17.35 -6.34 -17.10
N PRO A 111 17.38 -7.60 -16.61
CA PRO A 111 18.55 -8.46 -16.84
C PRO A 111 18.75 -8.64 -18.34
N CYS A 112 20.00 -8.45 -18.78
CA CYS A 112 20.48 -8.68 -20.13
C CYS A 112 20.40 -10.16 -20.51
#